data_AF-A0A844IX25-F1
#
_entry.id   AF-A0A844IX25-F1
#
_cell.length_a   1.000
_cell.length_b   1.000
_cell.length_c   1.000
_cell.angle_alpha   90.00
_cell.angle_beta   90.00
_cell.angle_gamma   90.00
#
_symmetry.space_group_name_H-M   'P 1'
#
loop_
_entity.id
_entity.type
_entity.pdbx_description
1 polymer ?
#
loop_
_entity_poly.entity_id
_entity_poly.type
_entity_poly.pdbx_seq_one_letter_code
_entity_poly.pdbx_strand_id
1 'polypeptide(L)'
;MVTKRQKQSIENTEQGKQLSLNIGDSGQKPISSPVIISHISPIKPTVVFNTYWQFAAERQKIFFKKLENAPMPWTDDPILSTYKFTNAYRASDRTSQYLIRNVIYRDDLPSSINEVFFRIILFKIFNKIETWQLLENNIGHITYTDYSFERYDKILTETMQSGQTIYSAAYIMPSGGKTFGYTTKHRNNLKLIEKMMADNLPQKLADSRNMHQGFDLLLSYPTIGDFLAYQFITDVNYSEITNYSEMAFVVPGPGALDGIRKCFLDLGGLNEPEIIKFMAEQQESEFERLGLNYQSLWGRKLQLIDCQNLFCEVDKYSRMKHPEISGISGRTRIKQKYSVNVEPINYWYPPKWKINQAIEEYTKIQVAGLSKSN
;
A
#
# COMPACT_ATOMS: atom_id res chain seq x y z
N MET A 1 -74.81 -2.68 -23.75
CA MET A 1 -74.87 -1.63 -22.71
C MET A 1 -73.53 -0.88 -22.76
N VAL A 2 -73.28 0.20 -23.51
CA VAL A 2 -73.93 1.54 -23.53
C VAL A 2 -74.08 2.02 -22.08
N THR A 3 -73.39 3.04 -21.54
CA THR A 3 -73.10 4.44 -21.98
C THR A 3 -72.08 5.03 -20.96
N LYS A 4 -71.03 5.82 -21.31
CA LYS A 4 -70.94 7.32 -21.35
C LYS A 4 -71.68 8.00 -20.16
N ARG A 5 -71.21 9.01 -19.41
CA ARG A 5 -70.38 10.23 -19.59
C ARG A 5 -70.19 10.80 -18.15
N GLN A 6 -69.04 11.31 -17.71
CA GLN A 6 -68.51 12.68 -17.87
C GLN A 6 -69.34 13.85 -17.26
N LYS A 7 -68.65 14.57 -16.34
CA LYS A 7 -68.60 16.03 -16.08
C LYS A 7 -69.72 16.77 -15.32
N GLN A 8 -69.31 17.44 -14.25
CA GLN A 8 -69.71 18.80 -13.81
C GLN A 8 -68.54 19.32 -12.95
N SER A 9 -67.71 20.30 -13.35
CA SER A 9 -67.90 21.76 -13.44
C SER A 9 -68.44 22.39 -12.16
N ILE A 10 -67.72 23.36 -11.59
CA ILE A 10 -68.17 24.76 -11.40
C ILE A 10 -67.09 25.53 -10.63
N GLU A 11 -66.64 26.63 -11.24
CA GLU A 11 -65.91 27.75 -10.63
C GLU A 11 -66.90 28.62 -9.84
N ASN A 12 -66.50 29.18 -8.69
CA ASN A 12 -66.51 30.64 -8.50
C ASN A 12 -65.92 31.06 -7.14
N THR A 13 -64.93 31.94 -7.28
CA THR A 13 -64.51 33.08 -6.46
C THR A 13 -65.49 33.59 -5.41
N GLU A 14 -65.00 33.86 -4.18
CA GLU A 14 -64.96 35.21 -3.62
C GLU A 14 -64.04 35.34 -2.39
N GLN A 15 -63.60 36.57 -2.14
CA GLN A 15 -62.48 37.03 -1.32
C GLN A 15 -62.77 37.06 0.20
N GLY A 16 -61.73 36.95 1.04
CA GLY A 16 -61.81 37.45 2.41
C GLY A 16 -60.70 37.04 3.39
N LYS A 17 -59.72 37.94 3.56
CA LYS A 17 -58.91 38.20 4.77
C LYS A 17 -57.99 37.09 5.35
N GLN A 18 -56.69 37.36 5.14
CA GLN A 18 -55.67 37.58 6.19
C GLN A 18 -55.41 36.46 7.20
N LEU A 19 -54.24 35.82 7.08
CA LEU A 19 -53.30 35.55 8.18
C LEU A 19 -51.97 35.07 7.58
N SER A 20 -50.96 35.94 7.62
CA SER A 20 -49.57 35.64 7.29
C SER A 20 -48.98 34.74 8.38
N LEU A 21 -48.60 33.52 8.01
CA LEU A 21 -47.77 32.63 8.83
C LEU A 21 -46.45 32.38 8.09
N ASN A 22 -45.40 32.97 8.65
CA ASN A 22 -44.00 32.73 8.30
C ASN A 22 -43.68 31.24 8.48
N ILE A 23 -43.30 30.57 7.41
CA ILE A 23 -42.62 29.28 7.48
C ILE A 23 -41.15 29.54 7.17
N GLY A 24 -40.33 29.25 8.17
CA GLY A 24 -38.91 29.54 8.22
C GLY A 24 -38.12 28.92 7.06
N ASP A 25 -37.13 29.71 6.66
CA ASP A 25 -36.05 29.43 5.74
C ASP A 25 -35.30 28.16 6.15
N SER A 26 -35.58 27.05 5.45
CA SER A 26 -34.74 25.86 5.50
C SER A 26 -33.59 26.07 4.51
N GLY A 27 -32.56 26.76 4.99
CA GLY A 27 -31.33 27.02 4.24
C GLY A 27 -30.75 25.71 3.71
N GLN A 28 -30.94 25.48 2.41
CA GLN A 28 -30.20 24.49 1.65
C GLN A 28 -28.73 24.91 1.68
N LYS A 29 -27.89 24.13 2.36
CA LYS A 29 -26.44 24.28 2.25
C LYS A 29 -26.06 24.17 0.78
N PRO A 30 -25.33 25.15 0.21
CA PRO A 30 -24.93 25.07 -1.18
C PRO A 30 -24.05 23.83 -1.39
N ILE A 31 -24.46 22.98 -2.32
CA ILE A 31 -23.64 21.91 -2.87
C ILE A 31 -22.39 22.60 -3.41
N SER A 32 -21.24 22.34 -2.80
CA SER A 32 -19.98 22.98 -3.19
C SER A 32 -19.75 22.74 -4.68
N SER A 33 -19.66 23.83 -5.45
CA SER A 33 -19.32 23.75 -6.86
C SER A 33 -17.99 22.98 -7.04
N PRO A 34 -17.85 22.18 -8.11
CA PRO A 34 -16.60 21.47 -8.34
C PRO A 34 -15.48 22.51 -8.45
N VAL A 35 -14.44 22.35 -7.61
CA VAL A 35 -13.21 23.13 -7.73
C VAL A 35 -12.61 22.77 -9.10
N ILE A 36 -12.72 23.68 -10.06
CA ILE A 36 -12.09 23.52 -11.37
C ILE A 36 -10.58 23.70 -11.13
N ILE A 37 -9.86 22.59 -11.05
CA ILE A 37 -8.40 22.59 -10.92
C ILE A 37 -7.81 22.85 -12.32
N SER A 38 -7.57 24.12 -12.65
CA SER A 38 -7.14 24.56 -13.99
C SER A 38 -5.78 23.98 -14.44
N HIS A 39 -4.91 23.62 -13.49
CA HIS A 39 -3.55 23.15 -13.78
C HIS A 39 -3.44 21.67 -14.18
N ILE A 40 -4.54 20.91 -14.09
CA ILE A 40 -4.55 19.45 -14.32
C ILE A 40 -5.33 19.09 -15.61
N SER A 41 -5.78 20.09 -16.39
CA SER A 41 -6.48 19.83 -17.66
C SER A 41 -5.53 19.11 -18.63
N PRO A 42 -5.91 17.95 -19.21
CA PRO A 42 -7.28 17.43 -19.40
C PRO A 42 -7.85 16.43 -18.35
N ILE A 43 -7.13 16.11 -17.27
CA ILE A 43 -7.58 15.17 -16.22
C ILE A 43 -8.72 15.81 -15.41
N LYS A 44 -9.75 15.03 -15.06
CA LYS A 44 -10.89 15.49 -14.24
C LYS A 44 -10.91 14.79 -12.88
N PRO A 45 -10.43 15.43 -11.81
CA PRO A 45 -10.41 14.86 -10.47
C PRO A 45 -11.80 14.83 -9.81
N THR A 46 -11.99 13.94 -8.85
CA THR A 46 -13.10 13.94 -7.88
C THR A 46 -12.66 14.55 -6.55
N VAL A 47 -13.56 14.60 -5.56
CA VAL A 47 -13.21 14.94 -4.16
C VAL A 47 -12.19 13.96 -3.53
N VAL A 48 -12.11 12.72 -4.03
CA VAL A 48 -11.16 11.72 -3.52
C VAL A 48 -9.72 12.07 -3.89
N PHE A 49 -9.49 12.84 -4.97
CA PHE A 49 -8.16 13.34 -5.30
C PHE A 49 -7.55 14.19 -4.17
N ASN A 50 -8.29 15.15 -3.62
CA ASN A 50 -7.81 15.92 -2.46
C ASN A 50 -7.65 15.02 -1.22
N THR A 51 -8.53 14.02 -1.08
CA THR A 51 -8.46 13.03 0.02
C THR A 51 -7.19 12.20 -0.06
N TYR A 52 -6.68 11.91 -1.26
CA TYR A 52 -5.41 11.20 -1.44
C TYR A 52 -4.26 11.93 -0.75
N TRP A 53 -4.12 13.24 -1.01
CA TRP A 53 -3.03 14.03 -0.46
C TRP A 53 -3.19 14.27 1.04
N GLN A 54 -4.41 14.52 1.50
CA GLN A 54 -4.73 14.63 2.93
C GLN A 54 -4.40 13.33 3.67
N PHE A 55 -4.76 12.18 3.09
CA PHE A 55 -4.43 10.87 3.64
C PHE A 55 -2.91 10.66 3.69
N ALA A 56 -2.17 10.96 2.62
CA ALA A 56 -0.72 10.82 2.58
C ALA A 56 -0.03 11.65 3.67
N ALA A 57 -0.45 12.91 3.82
CA ALA A 57 0.08 13.81 4.85
C ALA A 57 -0.25 13.34 6.28
N GLU A 58 -1.49 12.95 6.54
CA GLU A 58 -1.88 12.48 7.88
C GLU A 58 -1.19 11.16 8.24
N ARG A 59 -1.03 10.23 7.28
CA ARG A 59 -0.27 8.99 7.50
C ARG A 59 1.20 9.27 7.82
N GLN A 60 1.80 10.25 7.17
CA GLN A 60 3.19 10.63 7.40
C GLN A 60 3.37 11.33 8.76
N LYS A 61 2.42 12.17 9.17
CA LYS A 61 2.38 12.75 10.51
C LYS A 61 2.27 11.68 11.60
N ILE A 62 1.41 10.68 11.42
CA ILE A 62 1.30 9.53 12.35
C ILE A 62 2.63 8.75 12.39
N PHE A 63 3.31 8.59 11.26
CA PHE A 63 4.62 7.93 11.22
C PHE A 63 5.65 8.66 12.10
N PHE A 64 5.80 9.98 11.95
CA PHE A 64 6.74 10.75 12.77
C PHE A 64 6.36 10.79 14.26
N LYS A 65 5.07 10.94 14.60
CA LYS A 65 4.62 10.82 16.00
C LYS A 65 4.99 9.48 16.63
N LYS A 66 4.88 8.38 15.88
CA LYS A 66 5.31 7.05 16.36
C LYS A 66 6.82 6.96 16.50
N LEU A 67 7.57 7.50 15.53
CA LEU A 67 9.02 7.54 15.56
C LEU A 67 9.54 8.29 16.81
N GLU A 68 8.86 9.36 17.20
CA GLU A 68 9.17 10.21 18.34
C GLU A 68 8.65 9.66 19.69
N ASN A 69 8.03 8.48 19.69
CA ASN A 69 7.35 7.92 20.87
C ASN A 69 6.30 8.87 21.48
N ALA A 70 5.65 9.70 20.67
CA ALA A 70 4.60 10.59 21.13
C ALA A 70 3.42 9.78 21.72
N PRO A 71 2.76 10.27 22.78
CA PRO A 71 1.62 9.59 23.37
C PRO A 71 0.44 9.52 22.40
N MET A 72 -0.41 8.51 22.57
CA MET A 72 -1.68 8.41 21.85
C MET A 72 -2.69 9.46 22.34
N PRO A 73 -3.65 9.88 21.49
CA PRO A 73 -3.85 9.45 20.10
C PRO A 73 -2.89 10.12 19.11
N TRP A 74 -2.45 9.36 18.09
CA TRP A 74 -1.57 9.91 17.05
C TRP A 74 -2.31 10.73 15.99
N THR A 75 -3.62 10.60 15.88
CA THR A 75 -4.47 11.33 14.93
C THR A 75 -5.87 11.52 15.51
N ASP A 76 -6.54 12.58 15.09
CA ASP A 76 -7.96 12.83 15.40
C ASP A 76 -8.88 12.23 14.34
N ASP A 77 -8.33 11.66 13.25
CA ASP A 77 -9.12 10.99 12.23
C ASP A 77 -9.65 9.64 12.76
N PRO A 78 -10.99 9.47 12.85
CA PRO A 78 -11.60 8.27 13.43
C PRO A 78 -11.42 7.03 12.53
N ILE A 79 -11.29 7.20 11.21
CA ILE A 79 -11.07 6.10 10.27
C ILE A 79 -9.64 5.58 10.44
N LEU A 80 -8.65 6.47 10.49
CA LEU A 80 -7.23 6.11 10.68
C LEU A 80 -6.95 5.54 12.08
N SER A 81 -7.71 5.98 13.09
CA SER A 81 -7.62 5.43 14.45
C SER A 81 -8.23 4.02 14.57
N THR A 82 -9.22 3.69 13.73
CA THR A 82 -9.96 2.44 13.81
C THR A 82 -9.40 1.33 12.92
N TYR A 83 -8.92 1.67 11.72
CA TYR A 83 -8.59 0.69 10.69
C TYR A 83 -7.10 0.66 10.34
N LYS A 84 -6.64 -0.51 9.85
CA LYS A 84 -5.24 -0.70 9.49
C LYS A 84 -4.94 -0.13 8.10
N PHE A 85 -3.99 0.80 8.07
CA PHE A 85 -3.40 1.37 6.85
C PHE A 85 -1.88 1.24 6.86
N THR A 86 -1.27 1.20 5.67
CA THR A 86 0.20 1.26 5.53
C THR A 86 0.70 2.69 5.79
N ASN A 87 2.02 2.87 5.85
CA ASN A 87 2.63 4.20 5.83
C ASN A 87 2.61 4.81 4.42
N ALA A 88 2.89 6.11 4.33
CA ALA A 88 2.99 6.79 3.04
C ALA A 88 4.17 6.24 2.21
N TYR A 89 5.29 5.95 2.87
CA TYR A 89 6.42 5.23 2.29
C TYR A 89 6.29 3.73 2.57
N ARG A 90 6.24 2.90 1.51
CA ARG A 90 6.12 1.44 1.63
C ARG A 90 7.25 0.84 2.46
N ALA A 91 8.46 1.36 2.29
CA ALA A 91 9.64 0.88 3.01
C ALA A 91 9.54 1.10 4.53
N SER A 92 8.69 2.03 5.00
CA SER A 92 8.46 2.30 6.42
C SER A 92 7.47 1.32 7.08
N ASP A 93 6.81 0.45 6.32
CA ASP A 93 5.96 -0.58 6.90
C ASP A 93 6.78 -1.61 7.68
N ARG A 94 6.22 -2.14 8.78
CA ARG A 94 6.91 -3.10 9.66
C ARG A 94 7.47 -4.31 8.90
N THR A 95 6.69 -4.88 7.97
CA THR A 95 7.12 -6.02 7.15
C THR A 95 8.26 -5.64 6.19
N SER A 96 8.23 -4.43 5.63
CA SER A 96 9.32 -3.92 4.78
C SER A 96 10.59 -3.66 5.59
N GLN A 97 10.45 -3.04 6.76
CA GLN A 97 11.57 -2.82 7.69
C GLN A 97 12.18 -4.15 8.15
N TYR A 98 11.34 -5.15 8.42
CA TYR A 98 11.82 -6.48 8.77
C TYR A 98 12.60 -7.12 7.61
N LEU A 99 12.06 -7.08 6.38
CA LEU A 99 12.78 -7.54 5.18
C LEU A 99 14.15 -6.85 5.07
N ILE A 100 14.17 -5.52 5.10
CA ILE A 100 15.39 -4.74 4.89
C ILE A 100 16.43 -5.12 5.97
N ARG A 101 16.08 -5.04 7.25
CA ARG A 101 17.06 -5.18 8.34
C ARG A 101 17.37 -6.62 8.76
N ASN A 102 16.40 -7.52 8.68
CA ASN A 102 16.52 -8.86 9.29
C ASN A 102 16.63 -9.98 8.24
N VAL A 103 16.47 -9.65 6.95
CA VAL A 103 16.52 -10.62 5.84
C VAL A 103 17.60 -10.25 4.83
N ILE A 104 17.65 -8.98 4.41
CA ILE A 104 18.60 -8.49 3.40
C ILE A 104 19.96 -8.15 4.02
N TYR A 105 20.00 -7.15 4.90
CA TYR A 105 21.24 -6.58 5.42
C TYR A 105 21.58 -7.18 6.79
N ARG A 106 22.18 -8.37 6.76
CA ARG A 106 22.63 -9.12 7.95
C ARG A 106 24.09 -9.51 7.84
N ASP A 107 24.90 -8.95 8.75
CA ASP A 107 26.35 -9.17 8.79
C ASP A 107 26.73 -10.58 9.23
N ASP A 108 25.82 -11.28 9.93
CA ASP A 108 26.00 -12.65 10.41
C ASP A 108 25.61 -13.72 9.38
N LEU A 109 25.13 -13.33 8.19
CA LEU A 109 24.75 -14.23 7.11
C LEU A 109 25.58 -14.03 5.84
N PRO A 110 25.74 -15.06 4.99
CA PRO A 110 26.33 -14.89 3.67
C PRO A 110 25.59 -13.85 2.81
N SER A 111 26.34 -12.98 2.16
CA SER A 111 25.85 -11.84 1.38
C SER A 111 25.92 -12.03 -0.15
N SER A 112 26.19 -13.26 -0.63
CA SER A 112 26.19 -13.53 -2.07
C SER A 112 24.81 -13.25 -2.68
N ILE A 113 24.78 -12.91 -3.98
CA ILE A 113 23.53 -12.59 -4.70
C ILE A 113 22.49 -13.72 -4.56
N ASN A 114 22.93 -14.99 -4.65
CA ASN A 114 22.07 -16.16 -4.50
C ASN A 114 21.48 -16.27 -3.10
N GLU A 115 22.30 -16.04 -2.07
CA GLU A 115 21.91 -16.11 -0.66
C GLU A 115 20.89 -15.02 -0.31
N VAL A 116 21.17 -13.78 -0.73
CA VAL A 116 20.26 -12.64 -0.49
C VAL A 116 18.95 -12.83 -1.26
N PHE A 117 19.00 -13.22 -2.54
CA PHE A 117 17.80 -13.44 -3.34
C PHE A 117 16.91 -14.54 -2.74
N PHE A 118 17.50 -15.69 -2.38
CA PHE A 118 16.78 -16.80 -1.77
C PHE A 118 16.03 -16.34 -0.53
N ARG A 119 16.69 -15.62 0.39
CA ARG A 119 16.08 -15.10 1.60
C ARG A 119 14.94 -14.11 1.31
N ILE A 120 15.13 -13.20 0.36
CA ILE A 120 14.10 -12.23 -0.05
C ILE A 120 12.83 -12.95 -0.54
N ILE A 121 12.98 -13.87 -1.49
CA ILE A 121 11.82 -14.56 -2.09
C ILE A 121 11.15 -15.47 -1.06
N LEU A 122 11.93 -16.22 -0.28
CA LEU A 122 11.39 -17.05 0.80
C LEU A 122 10.56 -16.21 1.78
N PHE A 123 11.10 -15.09 2.25
CA PHE A 123 10.37 -14.18 3.14
C PHE A 123 9.09 -13.65 2.50
N LYS A 124 9.15 -13.22 1.23
CA LYS A 124 8.04 -12.54 0.54
C LYS A 124 6.96 -13.45 -0.01
N ILE A 125 7.25 -14.73 -0.20
CA ILE A 125 6.22 -15.74 -0.49
C ILE A 125 5.24 -15.89 0.69
N PHE A 126 5.75 -15.91 1.92
CA PHE A 126 4.91 -15.97 3.12
C PHE A 126 4.45 -14.57 3.56
N ASN A 127 5.28 -13.57 3.30
CA ASN A 127 5.11 -12.16 3.62
C ASN A 127 4.71 -11.92 5.10
N LYS A 128 5.18 -12.78 6.00
CA LYS A 128 4.80 -12.84 7.41
C LYS A 128 6.04 -13.00 8.28
N ILE A 129 6.25 -12.05 9.20
CA ILE A 129 7.44 -12.01 10.06
C ILE A 129 7.51 -13.25 10.95
N GLU A 130 6.37 -13.66 11.50
CA GLU A 130 6.27 -14.79 12.40
C GLU A 130 6.63 -16.11 11.71
N THR A 131 6.38 -16.23 10.40
CA THR A 131 6.79 -17.40 9.62
C THR A 131 8.29 -17.44 9.38
N TRP A 132 8.92 -16.28 9.15
CA TRP A 132 10.37 -16.20 9.08
C TRP A 132 11.02 -16.60 10.40
N GLN A 133 10.57 -16.00 11.51
CA GLN A 133 11.07 -16.28 12.86
C GLN A 133 10.87 -17.75 13.24
N LEU A 134 9.73 -18.35 12.88
CA LEU A 134 9.47 -19.78 13.06
C LEU A 134 10.53 -20.64 12.36
N LEU A 135 10.81 -20.37 11.08
CA LEU A 135 11.80 -21.13 10.32
C LEU A 135 13.19 -20.97 10.93
N GLU A 136 13.59 -19.74 11.25
CA GLU A 136 14.89 -19.43 11.84
C GLU A 136 15.07 -20.09 13.22
N ASN A 137 14.03 -20.09 14.07
CA ASN A 137 14.09 -20.74 15.38
C ASN A 137 14.24 -22.27 15.30
N ASN A 138 13.79 -22.90 14.22
CA ASN A 138 13.85 -24.36 14.05
C ASN A 138 15.09 -24.82 13.27
N ILE A 139 15.59 -24.00 12.34
CA ILE A 139 16.66 -24.38 11.40
C ILE A 139 17.98 -23.65 11.72
N GLY A 140 17.93 -22.56 12.49
CA GLY A 140 19.04 -21.63 12.67
C GLY A 140 19.11 -20.65 11.49
N HIS A 141 20.33 -20.26 11.12
CA HIS A 141 20.57 -19.35 10.01
C HIS A 141 19.92 -19.86 8.71
N ILE A 142 19.05 -19.03 8.12
CA ILE A 142 18.39 -19.33 6.85
C ILE A 142 19.37 -18.98 5.71
N THR A 143 20.07 -20.00 5.20
CA THR A 143 20.96 -19.90 4.04
C THR A 143 20.40 -20.69 2.87
N TYR A 144 20.77 -20.31 1.64
CA TYR A 144 20.49 -21.09 0.45
C TYR A 144 21.33 -22.38 0.44
N THR A 145 22.58 -22.30 0.88
CA THR A 145 23.50 -23.44 0.91
C THR A 145 22.98 -24.61 1.74
N ASP A 146 22.31 -24.33 2.87
CA ASP A 146 21.75 -25.35 3.78
C ASP A 146 20.25 -25.59 3.55
N TYR A 147 19.69 -25.07 2.45
CA TYR A 147 18.28 -25.24 2.15
C TYR A 147 17.92 -26.71 1.92
N SER A 148 16.83 -27.16 2.56
CA SER A 148 16.23 -28.47 2.33
C SER A 148 14.72 -28.35 2.24
N PHE A 149 14.17 -28.78 1.11
CA PHE A 149 12.73 -28.82 0.90
C PHE A 149 12.00 -29.54 2.03
N GLU A 150 12.48 -30.72 2.42
CA GLU A 150 11.84 -31.61 3.39
C GLU A 150 11.79 -30.96 4.78
N ARG A 151 12.88 -30.31 5.20
CA ARG A 151 12.93 -29.64 6.51
C ARG A 151 11.95 -28.47 6.59
N TYR A 152 11.94 -27.62 5.56
CA TYR A 152 11.04 -26.47 5.51
C TYR A 152 9.58 -26.91 5.39
N ASP A 153 9.29 -27.89 4.52
CA ASP A 153 7.95 -28.46 4.35
C ASP A 153 7.40 -29.03 5.66
N LYS A 154 8.23 -29.78 6.41
CA LYS A 154 7.83 -30.35 7.71
C LYS A 154 7.38 -29.27 8.69
N ILE A 155 8.22 -28.26 8.94
CA ILE A 155 7.93 -27.17 9.90
C ILE A 155 6.65 -26.42 9.51
N LEU A 156 6.53 -26.07 8.22
CA LEU A 156 5.37 -25.32 7.72
C LEU A 156 4.09 -26.16 7.76
N THR A 157 4.17 -27.44 7.44
CA THR A 157 3.03 -28.37 7.49
C THR A 157 2.56 -28.57 8.93
N GLU A 158 3.46 -28.84 9.86
CA GLU A 158 3.14 -29.02 11.29
C GLU A 158 2.48 -27.76 11.87
N THR A 159 3.00 -26.58 11.50
CA THR A 159 2.41 -25.29 11.91
C THR A 159 1.00 -25.09 11.36
N MET A 160 0.76 -25.45 10.10
CA MET A 160 -0.57 -25.39 9.52
C MET A 160 -1.53 -26.40 10.17
N GLN A 161 -1.05 -27.59 10.50
CA GLN A 161 -1.83 -28.63 11.19
C GLN A 161 -2.20 -28.24 12.62
N SER A 162 -1.39 -27.41 13.29
CA SER A 162 -1.72 -26.83 14.59
C SER A 162 -2.68 -25.63 14.52
N GLY A 163 -3.29 -25.37 13.35
CA GLY A 163 -4.27 -24.31 13.15
C GLY A 163 -3.68 -22.90 12.97
N GLN A 164 -2.35 -22.76 12.88
CA GLN A 164 -1.70 -21.47 12.68
C GLN A 164 -1.58 -21.13 11.19
N THR A 165 -1.64 -19.84 10.86
CA THR A 165 -1.43 -19.36 9.50
C THR A 165 0.05 -19.08 9.24
N ILE A 166 0.54 -19.46 8.07
CA ILE A 166 1.92 -19.19 7.64
C ILE A 166 2.02 -18.11 6.55
N TYR A 167 0.89 -17.59 6.08
CA TYR A 167 0.84 -16.49 5.11
C TYR A 167 0.21 -15.27 5.74
N SER A 168 0.68 -14.09 5.34
CA SER A 168 -0.05 -12.85 5.61
C SER A 168 -1.30 -12.72 4.74
N ALA A 169 -2.16 -11.76 5.08
CA ALA A 169 -3.30 -11.39 4.23
C ALA A 169 -2.89 -10.51 3.02
N ALA A 170 -1.62 -10.10 2.92
CA ALA A 170 -1.04 -9.44 1.76
C ALA A 170 -0.25 -10.45 0.93
N TYR A 171 -0.04 -10.13 -0.35
CA TYR A 171 0.69 -10.95 -1.32
C TYR A 171 0.08 -12.35 -1.42
N ILE A 172 -1.19 -12.37 -1.82
CA ILE A 172 -1.95 -13.61 -1.91
C ILE A 172 -1.31 -14.51 -2.97
N MET A 173 -0.53 -15.50 -2.52
CA MET A 173 0.06 -16.51 -3.39
C MET A 173 -1.03 -17.45 -3.93
N PRO A 174 -1.09 -17.69 -5.26
CA PRO A 174 -1.92 -18.75 -5.84
C PRO A 174 -1.47 -20.14 -5.39
N SER A 175 -2.34 -21.15 -5.52
CA SER A 175 -2.09 -22.49 -4.97
C SER A 175 -1.00 -23.30 -5.71
N GLY A 176 -0.70 -22.99 -6.97
CA GLY A 176 0.39 -23.60 -7.77
C GLY A 176 0.26 -25.09 -8.08
N GLY A 177 -0.80 -25.76 -7.64
CA GLY A 177 -0.91 -27.23 -7.69
C GLY A 177 -0.86 -27.83 -9.10
N LYS A 178 -1.31 -27.11 -10.12
CA LYS A 178 -1.23 -27.56 -11.52
C LYS A 178 0.19 -27.61 -12.07
N THR A 179 1.11 -26.84 -11.50
CA THR A 179 2.48 -26.69 -12.00
C THR A 179 3.44 -27.67 -11.34
N PHE A 180 3.39 -27.77 -10.01
CA PHE A 180 4.37 -28.55 -9.25
C PHE A 180 3.77 -29.82 -8.61
N GLY A 181 2.47 -30.07 -8.79
CA GLY A 181 1.83 -31.33 -8.44
C GLY A 181 1.55 -31.55 -6.94
N TYR A 182 1.93 -30.62 -6.05
CA TYR A 182 1.61 -30.76 -4.63
C TYR A 182 0.21 -30.24 -4.32
N THR A 183 -0.48 -30.95 -3.43
CA THR A 183 -1.82 -30.57 -2.96
C THR A 183 -1.79 -29.32 -2.09
N THR A 184 -0.73 -29.11 -1.32
CA THR A 184 -0.59 -27.98 -0.41
C THR A 184 0.23 -26.84 -1.01
N LYS A 185 -0.27 -25.61 -0.82
CA LYS A 185 0.30 -24.40 -1.45
C LYS A 185 1.76 -24.14 -1.09
N HIS A 186 2.17 -24.33 0.17
CA HIS A 186 3.54 -24.03 0.58
C HIS A 186 4.57 -24.92 -0.08
N ARG A 187 4.25 -26.19 -0.34
CA ARG A 187 5.13 -27.11 -1.09
C ARG A 187 5.35 -26.64 -2.53
N ASN A 188 4.28 -26.22 -3.21
CA ASN A 188 4.40 -25.64 -4.55
C ASN A 188 5.25 -24.35 -4.54
N ASN A 189 5.10 -23.51 -3.52
CA ASN A 189 5.89 -22.29 -3.38
C ASN A 189 7.37 -22.58 -3.08
N LEU A 190 7.69 -23.58 -2.27
CA LEU A 190 9.07 -24.03 -2.05
C LEU A 190 9.71 -24.55 -3.35
N LYS A 191 8.97 -25.32 -4.17
CA LYS A 191 9.43 -25.74 -5.51
C LYS A 191 9.59 -24.58 -6.48
N LEU A 192 8.77 -23.54 -6.36
CA LEU A 192 8.95 -22.32 -7.14
C LEU A 192 10.29 -21.65 -6.84
N ILE A 193 10.67 -21.56 -5.56
CA ILE A 193 11.97 -21.02 -5.14
C ILE A 193 13.10 -21.88 -5.73
N GLU A 194 13.05 -23.20 -5.56
CA GLU A 194 14.05 -24.11 -6.14
C GLU A 194 14.21 -23.90 -7.64
N LYS A 195 13.10 -23.76 -8.37
CA LYS A 195 13.12 -23.50 -9.81
C LYS A 195 13.79 -22.15 -10.13
N MET A 196 13.45 -21.08 -9.41
CA MET A 196 14.08 -19.76 -9.59
C MET A 196 15.59 -19.81 -9.37
N MET A 197 16.04 -20.54 -8.34
CA MET A 197 17.45 -20.72 -8.06
C MET A 197 18.15 -21.56 -9.15
N ALA A 198 17.56 -22.69 -9.56
CA ALA A 198 18.10 -23.56 -10.59
C ALA A 198 18.21 -22.86 -11.97
N ASP A 199 17.26 -21.98 -12.28
CA ASP A 199 17.26 -21.18 -13.51
C ASP A 199 18.27 -20.01 -13.46
N ASN A 200 19.03 -19.85 -12.37
CA ASN A 200 19.96 -18.75 -12.13
C ASN A 200 19.29 -17.36 -12.23
N LEU A 201 18.03 -17.26 -11.78
CA LEU A 201 17.30 -15.99 -11.75
C LEU A 201 18.02 -14.87 -10.96
N PRO A 202 18.68 -15.13 -9.81
CA PRO A 202 19.38 -14.08 -9.07
C PRO A 202 20.40 -13.33 -9.95
N GLN A 203 21.22 -14.07 -10.69
CA GLN A 203 22.21 -13.48 -11.59
C GLN A 203 21.55 -12.76 -12.78
N LYS A 204 20.52 -13.37 -13.39
CA LYS A 204 19.77 -12.73 -14.48
C LYS A 204 19.17 -11.39 -14.08
N LEU A 205 18.68 -11.27 -12.83
CA LEU A 205 18.18 -10.00 -12.29
C LEU A 205 19.31 -8.99 -12.12
N ALA A 206 20.44 -9.40 -11.53
CA ALA A 206 21.61 -8.54 -11.36
C ALA A 206 22.13 -7.99 -12.69
N ASP A 207 22.09 -8.81 -13.75
CA ASP A 207 22.53 -8.44 -15.11
C ASP A 207 21.46 -7.64 -15.89
N SER A 208 20.23 -7.56 -15.40
CA SER A 208 19.13 -6.93 -16.15
C SER A 208 19.23 -5.40 -16.10
N ARG A 209 19.06 -4.78 -17.27
CA ARG A 209 19.43 -3.37 -17.51
C ARG A 209 18.50 -2.37 -16.86
N ASN A 210 17.26 -2.77 -16.62
CA ASN A 210 16.23 -1.91 -16.05
C ASN A 210 15.17 -2.75 -15.32
N MET A 211 14.36 -2.06 -14.50
CA MET A 211 13.35 -2.70 -13.65
C MET A 211 12.25 -3.41 -14.45
N HIS A 212 11.95 -2.96 -15.68
CA HIS A 212 10.98 -3.63 -16.55
C HIS A 212 11.49 -5.01 -16.97
N GLN A 213 12.76 -5.13 -17.38
CA GLN A 213 13.36 -6.44 -17.69
C GLN A 213 13.39 -7.36 -16.45
N GLY A 214 13.72 -6.82 -15.28
CA GLY A 214 13.67 -7.58 -14.03
C GLY A 214 12.24 -8.03 -13.67
N PHE A 215 11.25 -7.18 -13.93
CA PHE A 215 9.83 -7.52 -13.79
C PHE A 215 9.42 -8.66 -14.73
N ASP A 216 9.78 -8.58 -16.02
CA ASP A 216 9.46 -9.62 -17.01
C ASP A 216 10.08 -10.97 -16.66
N LEU A 217 11.31 -10.96 -16.14
CA LEU A 217 11.99 -12.16 -15.65
C LEU A 217 11.18 -12.83 -14.54
N LEU A 218 10.68 -12.07 -13.56
CA LEU A 218 9.85 -12.61 -12.47
C LEU A 218 8.46 -13.04 -12.95
N LEU A 219 7.84 -12.27 -13.85
CA LEU A 219 6.52 -12.55 -14.43
C LEU A 219 6.52 -13.86 -15.23
N SER A 220 7.66 -14.26 -15.80
CA SER A 220 7.78 -15.52 -16.54
C SER A 220 7.58 -16.78 -15.69
N TYR A 221 7.57 -16.66 -14.36
CA TYR A 221 7.44 -17.79 -13.46
C TYR A 221 5.97 -18.15 -13.17
N PRO A 222 5.65 -19.45 -13.06
CA PRO A 222 4.30 -19.88 -12.78
C PRO A 222 3.80 -19.34 -11.45
N THR A 223 2.51 -19.00 -11.40
CA THR A 223 1.81 -18.40 -10.25
C THR A 223 2.20 -16.95 -9.92
N ILE A 224 3.21 -16.38 -10.58
CA ILE A 224 3.58 -14.98 -10.43
C ILE A 224 2.83 -14.18 -11.48
N GLY A 225 1.79 -13.43 -11.07
CA GLY A 225 1.14 -12.43 -11.91
C GLY A 225 1.73 -11.04 -11.70
N ASP A 226 1.27 -10.08 -12.50
CA ASP A 226 1.73 -8.68 -12.52
C ASP A 226 1.96 -8.07 -11.13
N PHE A 227 0.97 -8.21 -10.24
CA PHE A 227 1.09 -7.69 -8.89
C PHE A 227 2.29 -8.30 -8.14
N LEU A 228 2.42 -9.63 -8.12
CA LEU A 228 3.49 -10.30 -7.39
C LEU A 228 4.86 -10.00 -8.02
N ALA A 229 4.95 -10.02 -9.37
CA ALA A 229 6.19 -9.68 -10.07
C ALA A 229 6.66 -8.27 -9.70
N TYR A 230 5.77 -7.28 -9.71
CA TYR A 230 6.11 -5.90 -9.36
C TYR A 230 6.51 -5.73 -7.89
N GLN A 231 5.80 -6.41 -6.99
CA GLN A 231 6.15 -6.40 -5.58
C GLN A 231 7.52 -7.05 -5.32
N PHE A 232 7.80 -8.21 -5.93
CA PHE A 232 9.06 -8.92 -5.76
C PHE A 232 10.24 -8.16 -6.36
N ILE A 233 10.11 -7.57 -7.57
CA ILE A 233 11.22 -6.79 -8.13
C ILE A 233 11.53 -5.56 -7.29
N THR A 234 10.51 -4.94 -6.67
CA THR A 234 10.71 -3.83 -5.74
C THR A 234 11.42 -4.29 -4.46
N ASP A 235 11.02 -5.45 -3.92
CA ASP A 235 11.66 -6.04 -2.74
C ASP A 235 13.13 -6.44 -2.99
N VAL A 236 13.42 -7.01 -4.16
CA VAL A 236 14.79 -7.26 -4.62
C VAL A 236 15.56 -5.95 -4.77
N ASN A 237 14.92 -4.90 -5.29
CA ASN A 237 15.53 -3.57 -5.42
C ASN A 237 15.72 -2.84 -4.07
N TYR A 238 15.36 -3.41 -2.92
CA TYR A 238 15.85 -2.90 -1.64
C TYR A 238 17.25 -3.43 -1.28
N SER A 239 17.71 -4.49 -1.95
CA SER A 239 19.05 -5.05 -1.79
C SER A 239 20.07 -4.44 -2.77
N GLU A 240 21.29 -4.96 -2.73
CA GLU A 240 22.38 -4.65 -3.66
C GLU A 240 22.35 -5.50 -4.95
N ILE A 241 21.42 -6.45 -5.07
CA ILE A 241 21.28 -7.28 -6.29
C ILE A 241 20.98 -6.39 -7.51
N THR A 242 20.15 -5.36 -7.33
CA THR A 242 19.80 -4.40 -8.38
C THR A 242 19.89 -2.97 -7.87
N ASN A 243 20.00 -2.00 -8.78
CA ASN A 243 20.08 -0.57 -8.44
C ASN A 243 19.20 0.28 -9.37
N TYR A 244 17.94 -0.10 -9.51
CA TYR A 244 17.01 0.65 -10.35
C TYR A 244 16.50 1.90 -9.62
N SER A 245 16.24 2.95 -10.41
CA SER A 245 15.44 4.07 -9.94
C SER A 245 14.00 3.61 -9.69
N GLU A 246 13.48 3.90 -8.51
CA GLU A 246 12.07 3.64 -8.15
C GLU A 246 11.09 4.60 -8.85
N MET A 247 11.62 5.53 -9.66
CA MET A 247 10.86 6.37 -10.59
C MET A 247 10.80 5.81 -12.01
N ALA A 248 11.43 4.66 -12.30
CA ALA A 248 11.58 4.16 -13.67
C ALA A 248 10.41 3.29 -14.16
N PHE A 249 9.72 2.58 -13.26
CA PHE A 249 8.74 1.56 -13.63
C PHE A 249 7.71 1.33 -12.53
N VAL A 250 6.44 1.19 -12.90
CA VAL A 250 5.35 0.88 -11.97
C VAL A 250 4.28 0.05 -12.63
N VAL A 251 3.72 -0.91 -11.89
CA VAL A 251 2.56 -1.69 -12.31
C VAL A 251 1.46 -1.55 -11.25
N PRO A 252 0.33 -0.91 -11.56
CA PRO A 252 -0.74 -0.71 -10.60
C PRO A 252 -1.40 -2.04 -10.22
N GLY A 253 -1.42 -2.33 -8.91
CA GLY A 253 -2.22 -3.44 -8.38
C GLY A 253 -3.73 -3.14 -8.37
N PRO A 254 -4.59 -4.15 -8.16
CA PRO A 254 -6.06 -3.97 -8.20
C PRO A 254 -6.59 -2.87 -7.28
N GLY A 255 -6.04 -2.75 -6.06
CA GLY A 255 -6.43 -1.69 -5.13
C GLY A 255 -6.01 -0.30 -5.61
N ALA A 256 -4.88 -0.18 -6.31
CA ALA A 256 -4.46 1.09 -6.88
C ALA A 256 -5.35 1.50 -8.05
N LEU A 257 -5.74 0.55 -8.90
CA LEU A 257 -6.70 0.80 -9.99
C LEU A 257 -8.05 1.30 -9.44
N ASP A 258 -8.57 0.67 -8.37
CA ASP A 258 -9.75 1.17 -7.64
C ASP A 258 -9.53 2.59 -7.12
N GLY A 259 -8.37 2.87 -6.54
CA GLY A 259 -8.03 4.19 -5.99
C GLY A 259 -7.98 5.28 -7.06
N ILE A 260 -7.34 4.99 -8.19
CA ILE A 260 -7.27 5.87 -9.37
C ILE A 260 -8.69 6.15 -9.87
N ARG A 261 -9.51 5.11 -10.04
CA ARG A 261 -10.90 5.27 -10.50
C ARG A 261 -11.73 6.16 -9.56
N LYS A 262 -11.48 6.08 -8.26
CA LYS A 262 -12.15 6.96 -7.30
C LYS A 262 -11.61 8.38 -7.33
N CYS A 263 -10.32 8.58 -7.54
CA CYS A 263 -9.69 9.91 -7.58
C CYS A 263 -10.02 10.69 -8.85
N PHE A 264 -10.28 10.02 -9.96
CA PHE A 264 -10.44 10.67 -11.26
C PHE A 264 -11.68 10.16 -12.01
N LEU A 265 -12.52 11.09 -12.46
CA LEU A 265 -13.63 10.80 -13.37
C LEU A 265 -13.12 10.50 -14.78
N ASP A 266 -12.06 11.19 -15.19
CA ASP A 266 -11.46 11.16 -16.51
C ASP A 266 -9.94 11.31 -16.35
N LEU A 267 -9.17 10.41 -16.98
CA LEU A 267 -7.71 10.41 -16.93
C LEU A 267 -7.05 11.31 -17.97
N GLY A 268 -7.85 12.00 -18.82
CA GLY A 268 -7.32 12.96 -19.77
C GLY A 268 -6.40 12.34 -20.83
N GLY A 269 -6.62 11.06 -21.17
CA GLY A 269 -5.82 10.30 -22.12
C GLY A 269 -4.60 9.58 -21.54
N LEU A 270 -4.31 9.77 -20.24
CA LEU A 270 -3.27 9.01 -19.55
C LEU A 270 -3.76 7.61 -19.14
N ASN A 271 -2.84 6.65 -19.10
CA ASN A 271 -3.05 5.35 -18.49
C ASN A 271 -2.71 5.35 -16.98
N GLU A 272 -3.04 4.27 -16.27
CA GLU A 272 -2.90 4.20 -14.81
C GLU A 272 -1.44 4.30 -14.32
N PRO A 273 -0.44 3.65 -14.94
CA PRO A 273 0.97 3.91 -14.64
C PRO A 273 1.37 5.39 -14.81
N GLU A 274 0.91 6.05 -15.88
CA GLU A 274 1.16 7.48 -16.12
C GLU A 274 0.50 8.36 -15.06
N ILE A 275 -0.70 8.01 -14.60
CA ILE A 275 -1.35 8.70 -13.47
C ILE A 275 -0.53 8.56 -12.20
N ILE A 276 0.02 7.39 -11.89
CA ILE A 276 0.90 7.22 -10.72
C ILE A 276 2.14 8.09 -10.84
N LYS A 277 2.75 8.14 -12.03
CA LYS A 277 3.89 9.01 -12.30
C LYS A 277 3.54 10.48 -12.15
N PHE A 278 2.39 10.91 -12.70
CA PHE A 278 1.86 12.25 -12.54
C PHE A 278 1.72 12.63 -11.06
N MET A 279 1.14 11.75 -10.23
CA MET A 279 1.03 12.00 -8.79
C MET A 279 2.40 12.18 -8.15
N ALA A 280 3.36 11.29 -8.44
CA ALA A 280 4.69 11.38 -7.87
C ALA A 280 5.42 12.68 -8.28
N GLU A 281 5.24 13.14 -9.52
CA GLU A 281 5.84 14.38 -10.03
C GLU A 281 5.18 15.65 -9.45
N GLN A 282 3.88 15.61 -9.16
CA GLN A 282 3.10 16.75 -8.63
C GLN A 282 2.99 16.78 -7.10
N GLN A 283 3.64 15.87 -6.37
CA GLN A 283 3.42 15.72 -4.94
C GLN A 283 3.65 17.03 -4.15
N GLU A 284 4.71 17.78 -4.45
CA GLU A 284 5.05 19.00 -3.72
C GLU A 284 4.06 20.13 -4.02
N SER A 285 3.73 20.34 -5.31
CA SER A 285 2.75 21.35 -5.72
C SER A 285 1.36 21.05 -5.15
N GLU A 286 0.98 19.78 -5.06
CA GLU A 286 -0.31 19.38 -4.50
C GLU A 286 -0.37 19.51 -2.97
N PHE A 287 0.72 19.22 -2.27
CA PHE A 287 0.81 19.50 -0.84
C PHE A 287 0.72 21.02 -0.58
N GLU A 288 1.44 21.83 -1.34
CA GLU A 288 1.40 23.29 -1.23
C GLU A 288 0.01 23.85 -1.55
N ARG A 289 -0.60 23.42 -2.67
CA ARG A 289 -1.95 23.83 -3.09
C ARG A 289 -3.01 23.58 -2.03
N LEU A 290 -2.85 22.50 -1.25
CA LEU A 290 -3.76 22.13 -0.17
C LEU A 290 -3.35 22.68 1.20
N GLY A 291 -2.24 23.42 1.30
CA GLY A 291 -1.71 23.92 2.56
C GLY A 291 -1.28 22.81 3.52
N LEU A 292 -0.89 21.64 3.00
CA LEU A 292 -0.49 20.47 3.77
C LEU A 292 1.01 20.54 4.08
N ASN A 293 1.36 20.59 5.36
CA ASN A 293 2.75 20.47 5.80
C ASN A 293 3.20 19.00 5.72
N TYR A 294 3.67 18.58 4.55
CA TYR A 294 4.15 17.22 4.32
C TYR A 294 5.64 17.08 4.64
N GLN A 295 5.95 16.22 5.61
CA GLN A 295 7.33 15.90 5.96
C GLN A 295 7.83 14.70 5.14
N SER A 296 8.77 14.94 4.23
CA SER A 296 9.40 13.88 3.43
C SER A 296 10.15 12.86 4.29
N LEU A 297 10.62 11.77 3.68
CA LEU A 297 11.45 10.77 4.36
C LEU A 297 12.91 11.24 4.41
N TRP A 298 13.18 12.27 5.21
CA TRP A 298 14.47 12.96 5.32
C TRP A 298 15.04 13.39 3.95
N GLY A 299 14.23 14.11 3.18
CA GLY A 299 14.59 14.61 1.86
C GLY A 299 14.25 13.64 0.71
N ARG A 300 14.01 12.36 0.99
CA ARG A 300 13.48 11.43 -0.01
C ARG A 300 12.00 11.71 -0.25
N LYS A 301 11.66 12.10 -1.48
CA LYS A 301 10.27 12.28 -1.97
C LYS A 301 9.57 10.92 -2.15
N LEU A 302 8.24 10.92 -2.18
CA LEU A 302 7.45 9.73 -2.55
C LEU A 302 7.88 9.23 -3.93
N GLN A 303 8.06 7.92 -4.06
CA GLN A 303 8.39 7.24 -5.32
C GLN A 303 7.14 6.62 -5.94
N LEU A 304 7.24 6.06 -7.16
CA LEU A 304 6.07 5.48 -7.85
C LEU A 304 5.41 4.35 -7.04
N ILE A 305 6.20 3.50 -6.40
CA ILE A 305 5.67 2.44 -5.53
C ILE A 305 4.89 3.00 -4.33
N ASP A 306 5.36 4.11 -3.75
CA ASP A 306 4.68 4.77 -2.63
C ASP A 306 3.35 5.37 -3.10
N CYS A 307 3.36 6.06 -4.24
CA CYS A 307 2.16 6.64 -4.84
C CYS A 307 1.13 5.58 -5.25
N GLN A 308 1.57 4.46 -5.82
CA GLN A 308 0.73 3.30 -6.13
C GLN A 308 0.10 2.71 -4.85
N ASN A 309 0.88 2.58 -3.77
CA ASN A 309 0.38 2.08 -2.50
C ASN A 309 -0.62 3.05 -1.87
N LEU A 310 -0.36 4.35 -1.92
CA LEU A 310 -1.29 5.38 -1.46
C LEU A 310 -2.64 5.26 -2.20
N PHE A 311 -2.67 4.99 -3.51
CA PHE A 311 -3.94 4.74 -4.21
C PHE A 311 -4.71 3.53 -3.64
N CYS A 312 -4.01 2.44 -3.33
CA CYS A 312 -4.62 1.26 -2.71
C CYS A 312 -5.23 1.58 -1.33
N GLU A 313 -4.51 2.38 -0.54
CA GLU A 313 -4.97 2.78 0.79
C GLU A 313 -6.10 3.83 0.74
N VAL A 314 -6.07 4.73 -0.25
CA VAL A 314 -7.12 5.73 -0.47
C VAL A 314 -8.39 5.10 -1.00
N ASP A 315 -8.32 4.06 -1.85
CA ASP A 315 -9.49 3.21 -2.14
C ASP A 315 -10.10 2.68 -0.84
N LYS A 316 -9.30 2.11 0.05
CA LYS A 316 -9.78 1.58 1.33
C LYS A 316 -10.39 2.68 2.20
N TYR A 317 -9.71 3.82 2.36
CA TYR A 317 -10.12 4.93 3.21
C TYR A 317 -11.42 5.60 2.70
N SER A 318 -11.49 5.87 1.40
CA SER A 318 -12.64 6.49 0.74
C SER A 318 -13.94 5.70 0.88
N ARG A 319 -13.89 4.37 1.08
CA ARG A 319 -15.10 3.57 1.34
C ARG A 319 -15.90 4.07 2.55
N MET A 320 -15.21 4.64 3.53
CA MET A 320 -15.81 5.21 4.72
C MET A 320 -16.02 6.72 4.59
N LYS A 321 -15.07 7.44 3.97
CA LYS A 321 -15.10 8.90 3.87
C LYS A 321 -16.05 9.44 2.79
N HIS A 322 -16.12 8.73 1.66
CA HIS A 322 -16.88 9.06 0.45
C HIS A 322 -17.63 7.83 -0.06
N PRO A 323 -18.56 7.26 0.74
CA PRO A 323 -19.25 6.01 0.41
C PRO A 323 -20.06 6.04 -0.89
N GLU A 324 -20.41 7.23 -1.36
CA GLU A 324 -21.09 7.47 -2.63
C GLU A 324 -20.20 7.26 -3.87
N ILE A 325 -18.88 7.26 -3.72
CA ILE A 325 -17.93 7.09 -4.83
C ILE A 325 -17.44 5.64 -4.89
N SER A 326 -17.84 4.94 -5.96
CA SER A 326 -17.51 3.54 -6.18
C SER A 326 -16.20 3.34 -6.95
N GLY A 327 -15.44 2.33 -6.54
CA GLY A 327 -14.31 1.81 -7.32
C GLY A 327 -14.78 0.78 -8.37
N ILE A 328 -13.82 0.24 -9.11
CA ILE A 328 -14.01 -0.84 -10.11
C ILE A 328 -14.59 -2.09 -9.45
N SER A 329 -14.06 -2.48 -8.28
CA SER A 329 -14.38 -3.77 -7.67
C SER A 329 -15.68 -3.76 -6.83
N GLY A 330 -16.33 -2.61 -6.66
CA GLY A 330 -17.53 -2.45 -5.81
C GLY A 330 -17.32 -2.72 -4.30
N ARG A 331 -16.07 -2.72 -3.80
CA ARG A 331 -15.79 -2.95 -2.37
C ARG A 331 -16.22 -1.74 -1.53
N THR A 332 -17.05 -1.97 -0.51
CA THR A 332 -17.64 -0.89 0.32
C THR A 332 -17.20 -0.91 1.79
N ARG A 333 -16.49 -1.94 2.26
CA ARG A 333 -16.11 -2.09 3.68
C ARG A 333 -14.60 -2.23 3.86
N ILE A 334 -14.12 -1.83 5.04
CA ILE A 334 -12.76 -2.12 5.51
C ILE A 334 -12.84 -3.30 6.49
N LYS A 335 -12.12 -4.38 6.20
CA LYS A 335 -12.15 -5.61 7.01
C LYS A 335 -11.19 -5.59 8.20
N GLN A 336 -10.01 -5.00 8.03
CA GLN A 336 -8.94 -5.06 9.03
C GLN A 336 -8.98 -3.84 9.95
N LYS A 337 -9.24 -4.09 11.24
CA LYS A 337 -9.08 -3.09 12.29
C LYS A 337 -7.60 -2.89 12.64
N TYR A 338 -7.26 -1.69 13.09
CA TYR A 338 -5.94 -1.40 13.62
C TYR A 338 -5.80 -2.03 15.01
N SER A 339 -4.62 -2.59 15.27
CA SER A 339 -4.20 -3.00 16.60
C SER A 339 -2.80 -2.43 16.81
N VAL A 340 -2.57 -1.83 17.98
CA VAL A 340 -1.26 -1.27 18.31
C VAL A 340 -0.26 -2.40 18.45
N ASN A 341 0.85 -2.31 17.73
CA ASN A 341 2.04 -3.11 18.01
C ASN A 341 3.02 -2.20 18.76
N VAL A 342 3.28 -2.57 20.01
CA VAL A 342 4.11 -1.80 20.97
C VAL A 342 5.61 -1.96 20.73
N GLU A 343 6.03 -2.95 19.93
CA GLU A 343 7.45 -3.14 19.64
C GLU A 343 7.95 -1.98 18.78
N PRO A 344 8.93 -1.20 19.27
CA PRO A 344 9.48 -0.10 18.51
C PRO A 344 10.16 -0.63 17.23
N ILE A 345 10.16 0.20 16.19
CA ILE A 345 10.90 -0.08 14.96
C ILE A 345 12.11 0.84 14.97
N ASN A 346 13.30 0.25 14.98
CA ASN A 346 14.51 0.99 14.64
C ASN A 346 14.54 1.15 13.12
N TYR A 347 14.09 2.30 12.63
CA TYR A 347 13.95 2.54 11.20
C TYR A 347 15.31 2.62 10.51
N TRP A 348 15.46 1.87 9.42
CA TRP A 348 16.64 1.91 8.56
C TRP A 348 16.26 1.44 7.17
N TYR A 349 16.85 2.07 6.18
CA TYR A 349 16.44 1.97 4.78
C TYR A 349 17.61 1.50 3.93
N PRO A 350 17.36 1.06 2.67
CA PRO A 350 18.43 0.63 1.78
C PRO A 350 19.58 1.66 1.75
N PRO A 351 20.84 1.28 1.99
CA PRO A 351 21.97 2.21 2.07
C PRO A 351 22.12 3.11 0.86
N LYS A 352 21.78 2.59 -0.33
CA LYS A 352 21.77 3.33 -1.59
C LYS A 352 20.85 4.55 -1.61
N TRP A 353 19.90 4.64 -0.69
CA TRP A 353 19.06 5.84 -0.53
C TRP A 353 19.77 6.98 0.22
N LYS A 354 20.87 6.69 0.92
CA LYS A 354 21.71 7.68 1.62
C LYS A 354 20.97 8.57 2.65
N ILE A 355 19.94 8.03 3.30
CA ILE A 355 19.16 8.75 4.32
C ILE A 355 19.44 8.30 5.76
N ASN A 356 20.13 7.16 5.96
CA ASN A 356 20.29 6.57 7.29
C ASN A 356 21.05 7.47 8.29
N GLN A 357 22.03 8.23 7.82
CA GLN A 357 22.74 9.20 8.68
C GLN A 357 21.80 10.29 9.21
N ALA A 358 20.94 10.85 8.36
CA ALA A 358 19.97 11.87 8.77
C ALA A 358 18.98 11.34 9.81
N ILE A 359 18.64 10.04 9.75
CA ILE A 359 17.77 9.38 10.73
C ILE A 359 18.48 9.28 12.08
N GLU A 360 19.74 8.85 12.11
CA GLU A 360 20.51 8.76 13.34
C GLU A 360 20.67 10.13 14.01
N GLU A 361 20.97 11.17 13.22
CA GLU A 361 21.04 12.55 13.70
C GLU A 361 19.69 13.03 14.24
N TYR A 362 18.60 12.75 13.53
CA TYR A 362 17.23 13.06 13.97
C TYR A 362 16.92 12.42 15.32
N THR A 363 17.16 11.12 15.48
CA THR A 363 16.88 10.40 16.71
C THR A 363 17.74 10.91 17.88
N LYS A 364 19.02 11.22 17.65
CA LYS A 364 19.90 11.81 18.68
C LYS A 364 19.38 13.16 19.18
N ILE A 365 18.93 14.02 18.27
CA ILE A 365 18.38 15.34 18.63
C ILE A 365 17.10 15.18 19.46
N GLN A 366 16.20 14.27 19.08
CA GLN A 366 14.96 14.04 19.83
C GLN A 366 15.21 13.52 21.24
N VAL A 367 16.14 12.57 21.41
CA VAL A 367 16.54 12.06 22.74
C VAL A 367 17.17 13.17 23.59
N ALA A 368 18.04 14.00 23.00
CA ALA A 368 18.66 15.12 23.70
C ALA A 368 17.64 16.20 24.10
N GLY A 369 16.63 16.46 23.26
CA GLY A 369 15.54 17.39 23.55
C GLY A 369 14.69 16.94 24.74
N LEU A 370 14.32 15.66 24.78
CA LEU A 370 13.55 15.06 25.89
C LEU A 370 14.31 15.09 27.23
N SER A 371 15.64 14.96 27.19
CA SER A 371 16.48 15.00 28.41
C SER A 371 16.63 16.40 29.03
N LYS A 372 16.33 17.48 28.28
CA LYS A 372 16.40 18.86 28.74
C LYS A 372 15.06 19.43 29.21
N SER A 373 13.96 18.71 28.94
CA SER A 373 12.59 19.08 29.32
C SER A 373 12.07 18.36 30.57
N ASN A 374 12.89 17.49 31.17
CA ASN A 374 12.72 16.92 32.52
C ASN A 374 13.69 17.61 33.47
#